data_AF-A0AAW7LZE7-F1
#
_entry.id   AF-A0AAW7LZE7-F1
#
_cell.length_a   1.000
_cell.length_b   1.000
_cell.length_c   1.000
_cell.angle_alpha   90.00
_cell.angle_beta   90.00
_cell.angle_gamma   90.00
#
_symmetry.space_group_name_H-M   'P 1'
#
loop_
_entity.id
_entity.type
_entity.pdbx_description
1 polymer ?
#
loop_
_entity_poly.entity_id
_entity_poly.type
_entity_poly.pdbx_seq_one_letter_code
_entity_poly.pdbx_strand_id
1 'polypeptide(L)'
;MGGTTLDLAIIQGAMEGISDIFGNSDVGVSRVTKAVMAALQDAQSPSSYAIADIIIKNRHDRALIASAVNDHSKIDAIIDVIDSESKNLAEAVAADIRRQNSVHKIILAGGGAELIHSHIVELFPKLDVIKAPDAQLALVKAMASV
;
A
#
# COMPACT_ATOMS: atom_id res chain seq x y z
N MET A 1 2.38 -6.91 -0.64
CA MET A 1 2.82 -5.63 -1.23
C MET A 1 4.05 -5.11 -0.49
N GLY A 2 5.18 -5.07 -1.18
CA GLY A 2 6.43 -4.53 -0.69
C GLY A 2 6.66 -3.06 -1.11
N GLY A 3 7.87 -2.57 -0.85
CA GLY A 3 8.28 -1.22 -1.23
C GLY A 3 8.33 -1.02 -2.75
N THR A 4 8.82 -2.00 -3.49
CA THR A 4 9.02 -1.91 -4.94
C THR A 4 8.24 -2.94 -5.74
N THR A 5 7.74 -4.00 -5.11
CA THR A 5 7.08 -5.11 -5.80
C THR A 5 5.74 -5.46 -5.17
N LEU A 6 4.88 -6.05 -6.00
CA LEU A 6 3.68 -6.75 -5.60
C LEU A 6 3.85 -8.22 -5.95
N ASP A 7 3.75 -9.08 -4.93
CA ASP A 7 3.70 -10.52 -5.12
C ASP A 7 2.32 -11.02 -4.69
N LEU A 8 1.72 -11.85 -5.53
CA LEU A 8 0.45 -12.53 -5.33
C LEU A 8 0.70 -14.03 -5.36
N ALA A 9 0.16 -14.74 -4.38
CA ALA A 9 0.14 -16.20 -4.36
C ALA A 9 -1.30 -16.65 -4.11
N ILE A 10 -1.77 -17.61 -4.89
CA ILE A 10 -3.08 -18.23 -4.70
C ILE A 10 -2.85 -19.58 -4.02
N ILE A 11 -3.42 -19.71 -2.83
CA ILE A 11 -3.26 -20.89 -1.98
C ILE A 11 -4.62 -21.59 -1.92
N GLN A 12 -4.61 -22.89 -2.17
CA GLN A 12 -5.80 -23.74 -2.03
C GLN A 12 -6.19 -23.88 -0.56
N GLY A 13 -7.46 -24.22 -0.31
CA GLY A 13 -7.97 -24.43 1.04
C GLY A 13 -7.10 -25.39 1.86
N ALA A 14 -7.03 -25.16 3.17
CA ALA A 14 -6.23 -25.97 4.09
C ALA A 14 -4.72 -26.09 3.74
N MET A 15 -4.19 -25.13 2.96
CA MET A 15 -2.81 -25.14 2.46
C MET A 15 -2.45 -26.41 1.66
N GLU A 16 -3.43 -27.01 0.98
CA GLU A 16 -3.26 -28.23 0.19
C GLU A 16 -2.34 -28.04 -1.03
N GLY A 17 -2.17 -26.80 -1.49
CA GLY A 17 -1.28 -26.48 -2.59
C GLY A 17 -1.28 -25.00 -2.94
N ILE A 18 -0.35 -24.63 -3.84
CA ILE A 18 -0.31 -23.33 -4.49
C ILE A 18 -0.84 -23.51 -5.91
N SER A 19 -1.89 -22.77 -6.27
CA SER A 19 -2.47 -22.85 -7.61
C SER A 19 -1.83 -21.87 -8.59
N ASP A 20 -1.36 -20.71 -8.11
CA ASP A 20 -0.67 -19.73 -8.96
C ASP A 20 0.24 -18.81 -8.14
N ILE A 21 1.27 -18.26 -8.79
CA ILE A 21 2.19 -17.26 -8.26
C ILE A 21 2.42 -16.20 -9.33
N PHE A 22 2.19 -14.94 -8.97
CA PHE A 22 2.37 -13.80 -9.85
C PHE A 22 3.14 -12.69 -9.16
N GLY A 23 4.16 -12.15 -9.83
CA GLY A 23 4.95 -11.02 -9.36
C GLY A 23 4.86 -9.84 -10.32
N ASN A 24 4.75 -8.64 -9.78
CA ASN A 24 4.70 -7.39 -10.52
C ASN A 24 5.69 -6.37 -9.93
N SER A 25 6.76 -6.08 -10.67
CA SER A 25 7.80 -5.13 -10.28
C SER A 25 7.44 -3.66 -10.50
N ASP A 26 6.35 -3.38 -11.21
CA ASP A 26 5.89 -2.02 -11.52
C ASP A 26 4.89 -1.49 -10.48
N VAL A 27 4.47 -2.35 -9.54
CA VAL A 27 3.48 -2.04 -8.50
C VAL A 27 4.13 -2.17 -7.13
N GLY A 28 4.31 -1.03 -6.45
CA GLY A 28 4.85 -0.99 -5.10
C GLY A 28 4.67 0.38 -4.44
N VAL A 29 4.84 0.44 -3.12
CA VAL A 29 4.65 1.65 -2.31
C VAL A 29 5.52 2.83 -2.78
N SER A 30 6.68 2.53 -3.35
CA SER A 30 7.62 3.52 -3.89
C SER A 30 7.01 4.45 -4.93
N ARG A 31 5.92 4.05 -5.63
CA ARG A 31 5.15 4.95 -6.50
C ARG A 31 4.57 6.12 -5.71
N VAL A 32 3.88 5.82 -4.61
CA VAL A 32 3.29 6.80 -3.70
C VAL A 32 4.40 7.63 -3.05
N THR A 33 5.47 6.97 -2.58
CA THR A 33 6.60 7.68 -1.96
C THR A 33 7.23 8.70 -2.90
N LYS A 34 7.45 8.35 -4.17
CA LYS A 34 8.02 9.27 -5.17
C LYS A 34 7.08 10.44 -5.48
N ALA A 35 5.77 10.19 -5.58
CA ALA A 35 4.79 11.25 -5.81
C ALA A 35 4.74 12.24 -4.65
N VAL A 36 4.75 11.75 -3.41
CA VAL A 36 4.80 12.60 -2.21
C VAL A 36 6.11 13.38 -2.14
N MET A 37 7.25 12.77 -2.46
CA MET A 37 8.52 13.49 -2.54
C MET A 37 8.48 14.63 -3.55
N ALA A 38 7.88 14.42 -4.73
CA ALA A 38 7.71 15.47 -5.72
C ALA A 38 6.79 16.60 -5.22
N ALA A 39 5.69 16.27 -4.54
CA ALA A 39 4.80 17.26 -3.94
C ALA A 39 5.49 18.08 -2.83
N LEU A 40 6.34 17.44 -2.02
CA LEU A 40 7.16 18.13 -1.02
C LEU A 40 8.17 19.09 -1.65
N GLN A 41 8.78 18.69 -2.78
CA GLN A 41 9.68 19.57 -3.53
C GLN A 41 8.95 20.80 -4.08
N ASP A 42 7.74 20.62 -4.62
CA ASP A 42 6.89 21.74 -5.09
C ASP A 42 6.53 22.69 -3.94
N ALA A 43 6.28 22.14 -2.74
CA ALA A 43 6.07 22.91 -1.51
C ALA A 43 7.37 23.45 -0.88
N GLN A 44 8.49 23.44 -1.60
CA GLN A 44 9.82 23.87 -1.15
C GLN A 44 10.26 23.25 0.19
N SER A 45 9.80 22.03 0.47
CA SER A 45 9.98 21.32 1.73
C SER A 45 11.06 20.24 1.62
N PRO A 46 11.68 19.82 2.74
CA PRO A 46 12.64 18.72 2.71
C PRO A 46 12.02 17.43 2.15
N SER A 47 12.58 16.92 1.05
CA SER A 47 12.10 15.71 0.38
C SER A 47 13.10 14.56 0.55
N SER A 48 12.79 13.59 1.41
CA SER A 48 13.54 12.34 1.52
C SER A 48 12.58 11.16 1.68
N TYR A 49 13.05 9.94 1.41
CA TYR A 49 12.25 8.73 1.62
C TYR A 49 11.74 8.62 3.06
N ALA A 50 12.56 8.98 4.05
CA ALA A 50 12.16 8.94 5.46
C ALA A 50 11.04 9.94 5.77
N ILE A 51 11.15 11.17 5.26
CA ILE A 51 10.13 12.21 5.48
C ILE A 51 8.83 11.83 4.75
N ALA A 52 8.92 11.37 3.51
CA ALA A 52 7.75 10.93 2.75
C ALA A 52 7.05 9.73 3.43
N ASP A 53 7.80 8.76 3.96
CA ASP A 53 7.24 7.62 4.70
C ASP A 53 6.52 8.07 5.98
N ILE A 54 7.11 9.00 6.74
CA ILE A 54 6.46 9.60 7.92
C ILE A 54 5.14 10.29 7.52
N ILE A 55 5.15 11.08 6.45
CA ILE A 55 3.95 11.79 5.96
C ILE A 55 2.87 10.81 5.47
N ILE A 56 3.23 9.77 4.71
CA ILE A 56 2.28 8.76 4.21
C ILE A 56 1.64 7.98 5.35
N LYS A 57 2.44 7.56 6.34
CA LYS A 57 1.95 6.83 7.52
C LYS A 57 1.02 7.69 8.37
N ASN A 58 1.29 8.98 8.46
CA ASN A 58 0.53 9.95 9.25
C ASN A 58 -0.33 10.87 8.38
N ARG A 59 -0.81 10.41 7.22
CA ARG A 59 -1.57 11.20 6.24
C ARG A 59 -2.84 11.88 6.79
N HIS A 60 -3.36 11.39 7.91
CA HIS A 60 -4.52 11.96 8.59
C HIS A 60 -4.15 12.95 9.71
N ASP A 61 -2.86 13.07 10.06
CA ASP A 61 -2.35 14.01 11.05
C ASP A 61 -1.83 15.28 10.35
N ARG A 62 -2.74 16.22 10.14
CA ARG A 62 -2.41 17.50 9.52
C ARG A 62 -1.40 18.32 10.31
N ALA A 63 -1.35 18.19 11.63
CA ALA A 63 -0.42 18.96 12.46
C ALA A 63 1.01 18.46 12.24
N LEU A 64 1.19 17.14 12.17
CA LEU A 64 2.45 16.53 11.81
C LEU A 64 2.89 16.91 10.39
N ILE A 65 1.98 16.87 9.41
CA ILE A 65 2.31 17.28 8.04
C ILE A 65 2.73 18.75 7.99
N ALA A 66 1.99 19.64 8.67
CA ALA A 66 2.33 21.06 8.76
C ALA A 66 3.71 21.30 9.41
N SER A 67 4.15 20.44 10.32
CA SER A 67 5.50 20.56 10.93
C SER A 67 6.64 20.21 9.96
N ALA A 68 6.35 19.50 8.86
CA ALA A 68 7.32 19.02 7.88
C ALA A 68 7.25 19.78 6.53
N VAL A 69 6.23 20.62 6.34
CA VAL A 69 5.95 21.33 5.08
C VAL A 69 6.19 22.82 5.25
N ASN A 70 7.02 23.40 4.40
CA ASN A 70 7.35 24.83 4.41
C ASN A 70 6.22 25.70 3.85
N ASP A 71 5.66 25.33 2.69
CA ASP A 71 4.50 26.01 2.11
C ASP A 71 3.19 25.38 2.59
N HIS A 72 2.60 25.95 3.64
CA HIS A 72 1.36 25.44 4.23
C HIS A 72 0.16 25.49 3.26
N SER A 73 0.19 26.32 2.20
CA SER A 73 -0.88 26.35 1.19
C SER A 73 -0.93 25.08 0.35
N LYS A 74 0.14 24.28 0.36
CA LYS A 74 0.28 23.02 -0.39
C LYS A 74 -0.08 21.77 0.40
N ILE A 75 -0.39 21.90 1.69
CA ILE A 75 -0.70 20.75 2.56
C ILE A 75 -1.87 19.93 2.02
N ASP A 76 -2.95 20.59 1.57
CA ASP A 76 -4.10 19.90 0.99
C ASP A 76 -3.72 19.15 -0.29
N ALA A 77 -2.93 19.79 -1.17
CA ALA A 77 -2.44 19.15 -2.39
C ALA A 77 -1.56 17.92 -2.08
N ILE A 78 -0.74 17.95 -1.04
CA ILE A 78 0.08 16.80 -0.62
C ILE A 78 -0.81 15.65 -0.14
N ILE A 79 -1.84 15.95 0.66
CA ILE A 79 -2.80 14.93 1.14
C ILE A 79 -3.56 14.32 -0.05
N ASP A 80 -4.03 15.15 -0.97
CA ASP A 80 -4.72 14.70 -2.19
C ASP A 80 -3.82 13.80 -3.05
N VAL A 81 -2.52 14.11 -3.14
CA VAL A 81 -1.53 13.24 -3.82
C VAL A 81 -1.43 11.88 -3.14
N ILE A 82 -1.40 11.82 -1.80
CA ILE A 82 -1.35 10.54 -1.07
C ILE A 82 -2.61 9.73 -1.36
N ASP A 83 -3.79 10.34 -1.25
CA ASP A 83 -5.07 9.64 -1.40
C ASP A 83 -5.27 9.15 -2.85
N SER A 84 -4.99 10.00 -3.83
CA SER A 84 -5.08 9.64 -5.25
C SER A 84 -4.10 8.53 -5.62
N GLU A 85 -2.84 8.60 -5.18
CA GLU A 85 -1.84 7.57 -5.47
C GLU A 85 -2.11 6.26 -4.71
N SER A 86 -2.67 6.32 -3.51
CA SER A 86 -3.12 5.14 -2.76
C SER A 86 -4.24 4.42 -3.51
N LYS A 87 -5.22 5.18 -4.03
CA LYS A 87 -6.29 4.65 -4.87
C LYS A 87 -5.76 4.06 -6.18
N ASN A 88 -4.88 4.77 -6.88
CA ASN A 88 -4.26 4.30 -8.12
C ASN A 88 -3.45 3.02 -7.90
N LEU A 89 -2.77 2.91 -6.76
CA LEU A 89 -2.03 1.71 -6.38
C LEU A 89 -2.98 0.54 -6.10
N ALA A 90 -4.10 0.78 -5.41
CA ALA A 90 -5.13 -0.23 -5.16
C ALA A 90 -5.80 -0.73 -6.44
N GLU A 91 -6.10 0.16 -7.39
CA GLU A 91 -6.62 -0.19 -8.73
C GLU A 91 -5.65 -1.10 -9.49
N ALA A 92 -4.34 -0.80 -9.45
CA ALA A 92 -3.32 -1.62 -10.09
C ALA A 92 -3.24 -3.03 -9.47
N VAL A 93 -3.27 -3.11 -8.14
CA VAL A 93 -3.32 -4.40 -7.42
C VAL A 93 -4.60 -5.16 -7.76
N ALA A 94 -5.74 -4.47 -7.81
CA ALA A 94 -7.02 -5.09 -8.13
C ALA A 94 -7.04 -5.63 -9.57
N ALA A 95 -6.40 -4.94 -10.52
CA ALA A 95 -6.25 -5.45 -11.88
C ALA A 95 -5.48 -6.78 -11.90
N ASP A 96 -4.41 -6.91 -11.11
CA ASP A 96 -3.64 -8.16 -11.01
C ASP A 96 -4.41 -9.28 -10.29
N ILE A 97 -5.19 -8.95 -9.25
CA ILE A 97 -6.08 -9.89 -8.57
C ILE A 97 -7.18 -10.39 -9.51
N ARG A 98 -7.80 -9.52 -10.31
CA ARG A 98 -8.89 -9.88 -11.24
C ARG A 98 -8.46 -10.82 -12.36
N ARG A 99 -7.16 -10.88 -12.67
CA ARG A 99 -6.60 -11.87 -13.61
C ARG A 99 -6.59 -13.29 -13.04
N GLN A 100 -6.74 -13.41 -11.72
CA GLN A 100 -6.73 -14.69 -11.02
C GLN A 100 -8.13 -15.28 -10.96
N ASN A 101 -8.25 -16.57 -11.27
CA ASN A 101 -9.53 -17.27 -11.20
C ASN A 101 -9.84 -17.74 -9.77
N SER A 102 -11.12 -17.71 -9.40
CA SER A 102 -11.66 -18.43 -8.23
C SER A 102 -11.07 -18.05 -6.86
N VAL A 103 -10.73 -16.78 -6.64
CA VAL A 103 -10.33 -16.26 -5.32
C VAL A 103 -11.57 -15.97 -4.47
N HIS A 104 -11.61 -16.53 -3.25
CA HIS A 104 -12.72 -16.35 -2.31
C HIS A 104 -12.36 -15.43 -1.12
N LYS A 105 -11.07 -15.29 -0.86
CA LYS A 105 -10.50 -14.53 0.26
C LYS A 105 -9.22 -13.84 -0.20
N ILE A 106 -9.01 -12.60 0.21
CA ILE A 106 -7.80 -11.83 -0.04
C ILE A 106 -7.12 -11.56 1.30
N ILE A 107 -5.85 -11.93 1.42
CA ILE A 107 -5.03 -11.60 2.59
C ILE A 107 -3.96 -10.61 2.16
N LEU A 108 -4.00 -9.39 2.70
CA LEU A 108 -3.02 -8.35 2.44
C LEU A 108 -1.90 -8.41 3.48
N ALA A 109 -0.67 -8.58 3.00
CA ALA A 109 0.54 -8.53 3.79
C ALA A 109 1.60 -7.59 3.16
N GLY A 110 2.61 -7.23 3.94
CA GLY A 110 3.65 -6.26 3.60
C GLY A 110 3.31 -4.82 3.99
N GLY A 111 4.31 -3.95 3.97
CA GLY A 111 4.19 -2.56 4.48
C GLY A 111 3.16 -1.71 3.75
N GLY A 112 2.89 -2.00 2.47
CA GLY A 112 1.87 -1.29 1.69
C GLY A 112 0.43 -1.66 2.02
N ALA A 113 0.19 -2.71 2.82
CA ALA A 113 -1.17 -3.18 3.11
C ALA A 113 -2.02 -2.10 3.81
N GLU A 114 -1.45 -1.32 4.72
CA GLU A 114 -2.17 -0.23 5.41
C GLU A 114 -2.59 0.92 4.48
N LEU A 115 -1.89 1.07 3.37
CA LEU A 115 -2.13 2.16 2.43
C LEU A 115 -3.32 1.87 1.52
N ILE A 116 -3.54 0.60 1.17
CA ILE A 116 -4.53 0.20 0.15
C ILE A 116 -5.71 -0.60 0.71
N HIS A 117 -5.67 -1.04 1.96
CA HIS A 117 -6.65 -1.99 2.51
C HIS A 117 -8.09 -1.54 2.32
N SER A 118 -8.44 -0.31 2.71
CA SER A 118 -9.79 0.24 2.54
C SER A 118 -10.25 0.22 1.09
N HIS A 119 -9.39 0.66 0.17
CA HIS A 119 -9.69 0.66 -1.26
C HIS A 119 -9.87 -0.75 -1.82
N ILE A 120 -9.09 -1.74 -1.37
CA ILE A 120 -9.30 -3.14 -1.79
C ILE A 120 -10.63 -3.69 -1.27
N VAL A 121 -11.04 -3.37 -0.05
CA VAL A 121 -12.37 -3.75 0.46
C VAL A 121 -13.47 -3.18 -0.45
N GLU A 122 -13.36 -1.91 -0.84
CA GLU A 122 -14.31 -1.24 -1.74
C GLU A 122 -14.34 -1.87 -3.15
N LEU A 123 -13.17 -2.25 -3.68
CA LEU A 123 -13.03 -2.83 -5.03
C LEU A 123 -13.51 -4.29 -5.12
N PHE A 124 -13.59 -5.00 -3.99
CA PHE A 124 -14.01 -6.40 -3.90
C PHE A 124 -15.08 -6.65 -2.82
N PRO A 125 -16.27 -6.03 -2.91
CA PRO A 125 -17.27 -6.03 -1.83
C PRO A 125 -17.90 -7.40 -1.53
N LYS A 126 -17.64 -8.41 -2.37
CA LYS A 126 -18.17 -9.78 -2.22
C LYS A 126 -17.13 -10.76 -1.65
N LEU A 127 -15.87 -10.33 -1.49
CA LEU A 127 -14.80 -11.17 -0.99
C LEU A 127 -14.48 -10.84 0.47
N ASP A 128 -14.03 -11.84 1.22
CA ASP A 128 -13.44 -11.62 2.54
C ASP A 128 -12.03 -11.04 2.36
N VAL A 129 -11.87 -9.73 2.61
CA VAL A 129 -10.59 -9.03 2.51
C VAL A 129 -10.06 -8.78 3.91
N ILE A 130 -8.90 -9.38 4.21
CA ILE A 130 -8.28 -9.30 5.53
C ILE A 130 -6.89 -8.71 5.39
N LYS A 131 -6.56 -7.73 6.22
CA LYS A 131 -5.18 -7.28 6.42
C LYS A 131 -4.52 -8.10 7.53
N ALA A 132 -3.34 -8.65 7.25
CA ALA A 132 -2.58 -9.37 8.26
C ALA A 132 -2.23 -8.46 9.46
N PRO A 133 -2.27 -8.95 10.70
CA PRO A 133 -1.74 -8.23 11.86
C PRO A 133 -0.26 -7.91 11.64
N ASP A 134 0.15 -6.68 11.97
CA ASP A 134 1.50 -6.18 11.72
C ASP A 134 1.98 -6.51 10.29
N ALA A 135 1.22 -6.12 9.27
CA ALA A 135 1.37 -6.60 7.89
C ALA A 135 2.82 -6.60 7.37
N GLN A 136 3.65 -5.62 7.74
CA GLN A 136 5.07 -5.57 7.37
C GLN A 136 5.91 -6.71 7.98
N LEU A 137 5.57 -7.16 9.17
CA LEU A 137 6.23 -8.25 9.90
C LEU A 137 5.52 -9.60 9.75
N ALA A 138 4.35 -9.64 9.11
CA ALA A 138 3.52 -10.83 9.02
C ALA A 138 4.28 -12.06 8.49
N LEU A 139 5.12 -11.86 7.47
CA LEU A 139 5.93 -12.94 6.88
C LEU A 139 6.94 -13.52 7.88
N VAL A 140 7.78 -12.66 8.49
CA VAL A 140 8.82 -13.13 9.42
C VAL A 140 8.21 -13.73 10.69
N LYS A 141 7.10 -13.17 11.17
CA LYS A 141 6.37 -13.72 12.34
C LYS A 141 5.81 -15.10 12.03
N ALA A 142 5.23 -15.30 10.85
CA ALA A 142 4.72 -16.60 10.43
C ALA A 142 5.85 -17.63 10.35
N MET A 143 6.99 -17.28 9.73
CA MET A 143 8.16 -18.17 9.64
C MET A 143 8.76 -18.54 11.00
N ALA A 144 8.77 -17.59 11.95
CA ALA A 144 9.29 -17.83 13.30
C ALA A 144 8.34 -18.65 14.19
N SER A 145 7.08 -18.82 13.78
CA SER A 145 6.06 -19.58 14.52
C SER A 145 5.93 -21.03 14.05
N VAL A 146 6.78 -21.46 13.11
CA VAL A 146 6.85 -22.84 12.56
C VAL A 146 7.77 -23.70 13.42
#